data_AF-I0BL31-F1
#
_entry.id   AF-I0BL31-F1
#
_cell.length_a   1.000
_cell.length_b   1.000
_cell.length_c   1.000
_cell.angle_alpha   90.00
_cell.angle_beta   90.00
_cell.angle_gamma   90.00
#
_symmetry.space_group_name_H-M   'P 1'
#
loop_
_entity.id
_entity.type
_entity.pdbx_description
1 polymer ?
#
loop_
_entity_poly.entity_id
_entity_poly.type
_entity_poly.pdbx_seq_one_letter_code
_entity_poly.pdbx_strand_id
1 'polypeptide(L)'
;MESFGGGSMRSLQAHAADCYRFWLGGFALKRTLPPVPAEQVLHVRAMREVFAGVDLLVGEFLNEFEDQPDQEILGSPSWQEDAVAITPLWLFTHTATHEFHHKGQILSMGRQLGYSPMMTDLYYPEGK
;
A
#
# COMPACT_ATOMS: atom_id res chain seq x y z
N MET A 1 10.72 1.95 -24.48
CA MET A 1 9.59 1.50 -23.66
C MET A 1 10.13 1.43 -22.25
N GLU A 2 9.77 2.37 -21.38
CA GLU A 2 10.20 2.28 -19.98
C GLU A 2 9.63 0.99 -19.39
N SER A 3 10.52 0.13 -18.90
CA SER A 3 10.14 -1.06 -18.16
C SER A 3 9.53 -0.58 -16.85
N PHE A 4 8.27 -0.91 -16.57
CA PHE A 4 7.55 -0.63 -15.32
C PHE A 4 8.13 -1.43 -14.13
N GLY A 5 9.45 -1.34 -13.92
CA GLY A 5 10.20 -2.18 -12.98
C GLY A 5 10.16 -3.68 -13.32
N GLY A 6 9.77 -4.08 -14.54
CA GLY A 6 9.60 -5.48 -14.93
C GLY A 6 8.36 -6.18 -14.33
N GLY A 7 7.48 -5.44 -13.63
CA GLY A 7 6.28 -5.99 -13.01
C GLY A 7 5.09 -6.11 -13.97
N SER A 8 4.07 -6.87 -13.55
CA SER A 8 2.73 -6.91 -14.16
C SER A 8 1.75 -6.05 -13.36
N MET A 9 0.59 -5.68 -13.94
CA MET A 9 -0.47 -4.97 -13.18
C MET A 9 -0.88 -5.70 -11.89
N ARG A 10 -0.85 -7.04 -11.89
CA ARG A 10 -1.13 -7.88 -10.73
C ARG A 10 -0.02 -7.77 -9.66
N SER A 11 1.24 -7.86 -10.07
CA SER A 11 2.36 -7.77 -9.11
C SER A 11 2.50 -6.38 -8.53
N LEU A 12 2.22 -5.31 -9.30
CA LEU A 12 2.20 -3.95 -8.78
C LEU A 12 1.11 -3.74 -7.71
N GLN A 13 -0.08 -4.33 -7.91
CA GLN A 13 -1.15 -4.32 -6.90
C GLN A 13 -0.76 -5.10 -5.63
N ALA A 14 -0.21 -6.31 -5.80
CA ALA A 14 0.26 -7.12 -4.65
C ALA A 14 1.35 -6.38 -3.86
N HIS A 15 2.31 -5.78 -4.57
CA HIS A 15 3.40 -5.01 -3.96
C HIS A 15 2.90 -3.77 -3.20
N ALA A 16 1.90 -3.07 -3.73
CA ALA A 16 1.26 -1.97 -3.01
C ALA A 16 0.57 -2.45 -1.72
N ALA A 17 -0.17 -3.56 -1.78
CA ALA A 17 -0.81 -4.15 -0.59
C ALA A 17 0.22 -4.63 0.45
N ASP A 18 1.32 -5.24 0.01
CA ASP A 18 2.41 -5.68 0.88
C ASP A 18 3.13 -4.51 1.55
N CYS A 19 3.23 -3.36 0.88
CA CYS A 19 3.78 -2.16 1.50
C CYS A 19 3.00 -1.76 2.76
N TYR A 20 1.66 -1.76 2.70
CA TYR A 20 0.82 -1.53 3.88
C TYR A 20 0.98 -2.62 4.94
N ARG A 21 0.93 -3.89 4.53
CA ARG A 21 1.07 -5.04 5.46
C ARG A 21 2.39 -5.02 6.20
N PHE A 22 3.48 -4.69 5.50
CA PHE A 22 4.80 -4.58 6.08
C PHE A 22 4.89 -3.38 7.04
N TRP A 23 4.59 -2.16 6.57
CA TRP A 23 4.83 -0.95 7.35
C TRP A 23 3.80 -0.71 8.45
N LEU A 24 2.51 -0.82 8.13
CA LEU A 24 1.47 -0.57 9.12
C LEU A 24 1.25 -1.79 10.01
N GLY A 25 1.18 -2.98 9.40
CA GLY A 25 0.95 -4.22 10.14
C GLY A 25 2.20 -4.72 10.88
N GLY A 26 3.27 -5.00 10.14
CA GLY A 26 4.48 -5.58 10.70
C GLY A 26 5.28 -4.61 11.55
N PHE A 27 5.61 -3.44 10.99
CA PHE A 27 6.49 -2.47 11.65
C PHE A 27 5.76 -1.71 12.76
N ALA A 28 4.60 -1.10 12.49
CA ALA A 28 3.88 -0.30 13.49
C ALA A 28 3.12 -1.17 14.50
N LEU A 29 2.19 -2.01 14.02
CA LEU A 29 1.30 -2.82 14.85
C LEU A 29 1.94 -4.14 15.37
N LYS A 30 3.21 -4.39 15.04
CA LYS A 30 3.98 -5.58 15.49
C LYS A 30 3.33 -6.92 15.14
N ARG A 31 2.61 -6.99 14.03
CA ARG A 31 1.93 -8.21 13.56
C ARG A 31 2.83 -9.08 12.69
N THR A 32 2.62 -10.39 12.75
CA THR A 32 3.22 -11.31 11.79
C THR A 32 2.28 -11.51 10.62
N LEU A 33 2.53 -10.79 9.52
CA LEU A 33 1.73 -10.89 8.30
C LEU A 33 2.60 -11.51 7.19
N PRO A 34 2.19 -12.65 6.58
CA PRO A 34 2.90 -13.17 5.43
C PRO A 34 2.77 -12.21 4.24
N PRO A 35 3.76 -12.16 3.34
CA PRO A 35 3.66 -11.43 2.07
C PRO A 35 2.46 -11.90 1.24
N VAL A 36 2.02 -11.07 0.30
CA VAL A 36 1.00 -11.36 -0.69
C VAL A 36 1.69 -11.85 -1.96
N PRO A 37 1.80 -13.18 -2.16
CA PRO A 37 2.33 -13.73 -3.39
C PRO A 37 1.39 -13.38 -4.57
N ALA A 38 1.80 -12.45 -5.43
CA ALA A 38 1.05 -11.95 -6.58
C ALA A 38 0.56 -13.07 -7.52
N GLU A 39 1.38 -14.08 -7.71
CA GLU A 39 1.20 -15.28 -8.53
C GLU A 39 0.22 -16.29 -7.90
N GLN A 40 -0.09 -16.17 -6.61
CA GLN A 40 -1.20 -16.89 -5.97
C GLN A 40 -2.52 -16.10 -6.02
N VAL A 41 -2.50 -14.80 -6.36
CA VAL A 41 -3.72 -14.00 -6.56
C VAL A 41 -4.23 -14.16 -8.00
N LEU A 42 -5.01 -15.22 -8.22
CA LEU A 42 -5.34 -15.67 -9.58
C LEU A 42 -6.38 -14.82 -10.33
N HIS A 43 -7.19 -14.03 -9.63
CA HIS A 43 -8.26 -13.24 -10.25
C HIS A 43 -8.49 -11.90 -9.56
N VAL A 44 -9.07 -10.95 -10.30
CA VAL A 44 -9.33 -9.58 -9.83
C VAL A 44 -10.13 -9.57 -8.51
N ARG A 45 -11.09 -10.48 -8.34
CA ARG A 45 -11.84 -10.60 -7.08
C ARG A 45 -10.95 -10.93 -5.88
N ALA A 46 -9.93 -11.79 -6.05
CA ALA A 46 -9.04 -12.16 -4.95
C ALA A 46 -8.14 -10.98 -4.60
N MET A 47 -7.71 -10.20 -5.60
CA MET A 47 -6.97 -8.95 -5.32
C MET A 47 -7.83 -7.96 -4.54
N ARG A 48 -9.14 -7.84 -4.85
CA ARG A 48 -10.05 -7.00 -4.05
C ARG A 48 -10.20 -7.50 -2.61
N GLU A 49 -10.24 -8.81 -2.40
CA GLU A 49 -10.27 -9.40 -1.05
C GLU A 49 -8.97 -9.11 -0.28
N VAL A 50 -7.81 -9.10 -0.96
CA VAL A 50 -6.54 -8.63 -0.37
C VAL A 50 -6.65 -7.18 0.09
N PHE A 51 -7.14 -6.28 -0.77
CA PHE A 51 -7.29 -4.87 -0.42
C PHE A 51 -8.35 -4.61 0.66
N ALA A 52 -9.43 -5.40 0.71
CA ALA A 52 -10.37 -5.32 1.83
C ALA A 52 -9.69 -5.63 3.18
N GLY A 53 -8.72 -6.55 3.20
CA GLY A 53 -7.88 -6.79 4.37
C GLY A 53 -6.91 -5.63 4.68
N VAL A 54 -6.40 -4.95 3.65
CA VAL A 54 -5.60 -3.73 3.80
C VAL A 54 -6.44 -2.59 4.38
N ASP A 55 -7.68 -2.41 3.93
CA ASP A 55 -8.59 -1.38 4.45
C ASP A 55 -8.84 -1.55 5.96
N LEU A 56 -9.08 -2.79 6.40
CA LEU A 56 -9.22 -3.12 7.81
C LEU A 56 -7.93 -2.82 8.59
N LEU A 57 -6.77 -3.19 8.04
CA LEU A 57 -5.47 -2.93 8.66
C LEU A 57 -5.19 -1.43 8.80
N VAL A 58 -5.50 -0.64 7.77
CA VAL A 58 -5.35 0.82 7.81
C VAL A 58 -6.28 1.40 8.86
N GLY A 59 -7.54 0.95 8.95
CA GLY A 59 -8.47 1.39 9.99
C GLY A 59 -7.96 1.10 11.40
N GLU A 60 -7.44 -0.10 11.65
CA GLU A 60 -6.83 -0.46 12.94
C GLU A 60 -5.61 0.41 13.25
N PHE A 61 -4.73 0.65 12.27
CA PHE A 61 -3.57 1.52 12.42
C PHE A 61 -3.98 2.95 12.77
N LEU A 62 -4.97 3.51 12.07
CA LEU A 62 -5.44 4.87 12.31
C LEU A 62 -6.05 4.99 13.72
N ASN A 63 -6.83 4.00 14.16
CA ASN A 63 -7.40 3.98 15.50
C ASN A 63 -6.33 3.87 16.59
N GLU A 64 -5.28 3.08 16.38
CA GLU A 64 -4.19 2.91 17.36
C GLU A 64 -3.40 4.20 17.57
N PHE A 65 -3.17 4.97 16.50
CA PHE A 65 -2.27 6.14 16.51
C PHE A 65 -2.99 7.48 16.37
N GLU A 66 -4.33 7.52 16.50
CA GLU A 66 -5.16 8.71 16.30
C GLU A 66 -4.67 9.92 17.09
N ASP A 67 -4.37 9.72 18.39
CA ASP A 67 -3.95 10.79 19.29
C ASP A 67 -2.44 11.08 19.27
N GLN A 68 -1.65 10.24 18.58
CA GLN A 68 -0.19 10.25 18.66
C GLN A 68 0.50 10.08 17.29
N PRO A 69 0.14 10.87 16.27
CA PRO A 69 0.65 10.69 14.90
C PRO A 69 2.17 10.92 14.77
N ASP A 70 2.76 11.66 15.71
CA ASP A 70 4.19 12.01 15.75
C ASP A 70 5.00 11.16 16.74
N GLN A 71 4.37 10.23 17.47
CA GLN A 71 5.10 9.38 18.40
C GLN A 71 5.99 8.41 17.64
N GLU A 72 7.29 8.41 17.93
CA GLU A 72 8.23 7.51 17.28
C GLU A 72 7.97 6.05 17.64
N ILE A 73 7.88 5.21 16.61
CA ILE A 73 7.83 3.76 16.73
C ILE A 73 9.22 3.22 16.41
N LEU A 74 9.81 2.52 17.37
CA LEU A 74 11.04 1.78 17.16
C LEU A 74 10.75 0.45 16.46
N GLY A 75 11.48 0.16 15.39
CA GLY A 75 11.44 -1.13 14.74
C GLY A 75 12.74 -1.46 14.02
N SER A 76 12.96 -2.75 13.79
CA SER A 76 14.16 -3.25 13.10
C SER A 76 13.70 -4.04 11.87
N PRO A 77 13.54 -3.38 10.70
CA PRO A 77 13.33 -4.09 9.45
C PRO A 77 14.46 -5.09 9.22
N SER A 78 14.15 -6.27 8.70
CA SER A 78 15.13 -7.36 8.57
C SER A 78 16.35 -7.03 7.68
N TRP A 79 16.28 -5.96 6.90
CA TRP A 79 17.35 -5.47 6.02
C TRP A 79 18.13 -4.29 6.62
N GLN A 80 17.83 -3.85 7.84
CA GLN A 80 18.65 -2.89 8.58
C GLN A 80 19.28 -3.56 9.80
N GLU A 81 20.55 -3.27 10.02
CA GLU A 81 21.27 -3.74 11.21
C GLU A 81 20.79 -3.00 12.47
N ASP A 82 20.53 -1.70 12.35
CA ASP A 82 20.10 -0.85 13.45
C ASP A 82 18.58 -0.68 13.50
N ALA A 83 18.06 -0.44 14.71
CA ALA A 83 16.68 -0.03 14.90
C ALA A 83 16.47 1.39 14.36
N VAL A 84 15.32 1.60 13.70
CA VAL A 84 14.89 2.90 13.21
C VAL A 84 13.69 3.41 13.99
N ALA A 85 13.63 4.72 14.18
CA ALA A 85 12.51 5.44 14.76
C ALA A 85 11.70 6.08 13.62
N ILE A 86 10.42 5.71 13.49
CA ILE A 86 9.55 6.23 12.43
C ILE A 86 8.18 6.56 13.03
N THR A 87 7.60 7.70 12.66
CA THR A 87 6.30 8.14 13.16
C THR A 87 5.13 7.53 12.37
N PRO A 88 3.95 7.37 13.00
CA PRO A 88 2.73 6.93 12.31
C PRO A 88 2.38 7.78 11.09
N LEU A 89 2.48 9.12 11.21
CA LEU A 89 2.20 10.03 10.11
C LEU A 89 3.10 9.76 8.90
N TRP A 90 4.39 9.51 9.15
CA TRP A 90 5.33 9.17 8.10
C TRP A 90 4.97 7.84 7.44
N LEU A 91 4.69 6.80 8.23
CA LEU A 91 4.34 5.46 7.71
C LEU A 91 3.07 5.48 6.85
N PHE A 92 2.03 6.17 7.32
CA PHE A 92 0.79 6.33 6.57
C PHE A 92 1.03 7.10 5.26
N THR A 93 1.73 8.23 5.33
CA THR A 93 2.03 9.04 4.15
C THR A 93 2.87 8.26 3.14
N HIS A 94 3.88 7.52 3.60
CA HIS A 94 4.71 6.68 2.75
C HIS A 94 3.88 5.63 2.01
N THR A 95 3.07 4.86 2.73
CA THR A 95 2.28 3.78 2.14
C THR A 95 1.22 4.30 1.16
N ALA A 96 0.51 5.38 1.50
CA ALA A 96 -0.46 6.02 0.62
C ALA A 96 0.18 6.57 -0.67
N THR A 97 1.26 7.33 -0.55
CA THR A 97 1.96 7.89 -1.73
C THR A 97 2.58 6.81 -2.61
N HIS A 98 3.08 5.71 -2.00
CA HIS A 98 3.61 4.55 -2.71
C HIS A 98 2.51 3.81 -3.50
N GLU A 99 1.30 3.69 -2.96
CA GLU A 99 0.16 3.15 -3.71
C GLU A 99 -0.16 4.02 -4.93
N PHE A 100 -0.25 5.35 -4.77
CA PHE A 100 -0.51 6.27 -5.88
C PHE A 100 0.56 6.17 -6.98
N HIS A 101 1.83 6.02 -6.60
CA HIS A 101 2.91 5.79 -7.54
C HIS A 101 2.66 4.55 -8.42
N HIS A 102 2.34 3.40 -7.81
CA HIS A 102 2.08 2.17 -8.55
C HIS A 102 0.74 2.19 -9.30
N LYS A 103 -0.26 2.90 -8.79
CA LYS A 103 -1.51 3.17 -9.51
C LYS A 103 -1.22 3.91 -10.83
N GLY A 104 -0.34 4.91 -10.82
CA GLY A 104 0.10 5.61 -12.03
C GLY A 104 0.71 4.68 -13.07
N GLN A 105 1.56 3.73 -12.64
CA GLN A 105 2.13 2.71 -13.52
C GLN A 105 1.06 1.79 -14.12
N ILE A 106 0.13 1.30 -13.32
CA ILE A 106 -0.99 0.44 -13.78
C ILE A 106 -1.86 1.16 -14.81
N LEU A 107 -2.17 2.45 -14.59
CA LEU A 107 -2.95 3.24 -15.54
C LEU A 107 -2.20 3.41 -16.86
N SER A 108 -0.89 3.60 -16.80
CA SER A 108 -0.03 3.74 -17.98
C SER A 108 0.02 2.43 -18.78
N MET A 109 0.12 1.28 -18.11
CA MET A 109 -0.03 -0.05 -18.73
C MET A 109 -1.41 -0.22 -19.38
N GLY A 110 -2.48 0.17 -18.69
CA GLY A 110 -3.84 0.11 -19.22
C GLY A 110 -4.01 0.90 -20.51
N ARG A 111 -3.48 2.14 -20.56
CA ARG A 111 -3.49 2.97 -21.77
C ARG A 111 -2.79 2.30 -22.95
N GLN A 112 -1.65 1.65 -22.71
CA GLN A 112 -0.91 0.91 -23.75
C GLN A 112 -1.72 -0.29 -24.29
N LEU A 113 -2.63 -0.85 -23.50
CA LEU A 113 -3.53 -1.93 -23.90
C LEU A 113 -4.85 -1.42 -24.51
N GLY A 114 -4.98 -0.12 -24.77
CA GLY A 114 -6.19 0.49 -25.34
C GLY A 114 -7.30 0.78 -24.33
N TYR A 115 -7.03 0.69 -23.02
CA TYR A 115 -7.98 1.06 -21.99
C TYR A 115 -7.94 2.56 -21.71
N SER A 116 -9.11 3.21 -21.74
CA SER A 116 -9.25 4.59 -21.26
C SER A 116 -9.44 4.57 -19.74
N PRO A 117 -8.50 5.11 -18.95
CA PRO A 117 -8.61 5.07 -17.51
C PRO A 117 -9.82 5.86 -17.01
N MET A 118 -10.44 5.33 -15.96
CA MET A 118 -11.42 6.07 -15.15
C MET A 118 -10.80 7.34 -14.55
N MET A 119 -11.64 8.31 -14.19
CA MET A 119 -11.22 9.56 -13.54
C MET A 119 -10.40 9.25 -12.28
N THR A 120 -9.25 9.92 -12.16
CA THR A 120 -8.26 9.66 -11.10
C THR A 120 -8.01 10.88 -10.22
N ASP A 121 -8.71 11.98 -10.47
CA ASP A 121 -8.58 13.18 -9.66
C ASP A 121 -9.22 12.96 -8.30
N LEU A 122 -8.76 13.72 -7.31
CA LEU A 122 -9.41 13.77 -6.00
C LEU A 122 -10.83 14.30 -6.20
N TYR A 123 -11.82 13.47 -5.87
CA TYR A 123 -13.20 13.89 -5.89
C TYR A 123 -13.53 14.63 -4.59
N TYR A 124 -14.15 15.81 -4.71
CA TYR A 124 -14.66 16.52 -3.54
C TYR A 124 -15.83 15.73 -2.95
N PRO A 125 -15.90 15.51 -1.63
CA PRO A 125 -17.09 14.91 -1.04
C PRO A 125 -18.31 15.77 -1.39
N GLU A 126 -19.38 15.16 -1.93
CA GLU A 126 -20.64 15.87 -2.16
C GLU A 126 -21.19 16.36 -0.80
N GLY A 127 -21.43 17.67 -0.67
CA GLY A 127 -22.11 18.24 0.50
C GLY A 127 -21.33 19.28 1.32
N LYS A 128 -20.75 20.30 0.68
CA LYS A 128 -20.61 21.63 1.29
C LYS A 128 -21.54 22.60 0.58
#